data_AF-A0A5C8SLB5-F1
#
_entry.id   AF-A0A5C8SLB5-F1
#
_cell.length_a   1.000
_cell.length_b   1.000
_cell.length_c   1.000
_cell.angle_alpha   90.00
_cell.angle_beta   90.00
_cell.angle_gamma   90.00
#
_symmetry.space_group_name_H-M   'P 1'
#
loop_
_entity.id
_entity.type
_entity.pdbx_description
1 polymer ?
#
loop_
_entity_poly.entity_id
_entity_poly.type
_entity_poly.pdbx_seq_one_letter_code
_entity_poly.pdbx_strand_id
1 'polypeptide(L)'
;MVTGARALSLMDDLVAIPQREKGGSIALERLDYQASWAVSLVLMLHGKSDDYAIAFEFHDDIVVLNGSALPMKARFYQVKTRTSGNWTVKRLTQRYKRREGSEKIPSILAKMYDNRVKFGDAVEVLGFVSNQPCEFIEHTKCPCTFDEGESVKTDALKKAMAAEVSTFAAGDIDLFEYHLSDLPLGRPGTMLRGLIVQFLETQLGIPDCPSSAFVVVILEHARERSKHMGSVTNFQDLMRAKALTRVQVQEMLDETKRRHQSRPKWSTVANDLTGISPV
;
A
#
# COMPACT_ATOMS: atom_id res chain seq x y z
N MET A 1 -24.11 20.25 -55.80
CA MET A 1 -23.78 18.81 -55.74
C MET A 1 -22.84 18.57 -54.58
N VAL A 2 -23.28 17.72 -53.66
CA VAL A 2 -22.57 16.91 -52.65
C VAL A 2 -21.24 17.47 -52.12
N THR A 3 -21.30 18.07 -50.94
CA THR A 3 -20.18 18.20 -50.00
C THR A 3 -19.72 16.80 -49.58
N GLY A 4 -18.54 16.38 -50.03
CA GLY A 4 -17.93 15.12 -49.63
C GLY A 4 -17.58 15.13 -48.15
N ALA A 5 -18.29 14.34 -47.36
CA ALA A 5 -17.85 14.00 -46.02
C ALA A 5 -16.54 13.24 -46.15
N ARG A 6 -15.43 13.86 -45.73
CA ARG A 6 -14.13 13.19 -45.62
C ARG A 6 -14.33 12.08 -44.58
N ALA A 7 -14.36 10.82 -45.03
CA ALA A 7 -14.35 9.69 -44.11
C ALA A 7 -13.11 9.85 -43.24
N LEU A 8 -13.30 10.10 -41.94
CA LEU A 8 -12.23 10.04 -40.96
C LEU A 8 -11.58 8.66 -41.12
N SER A 9 -10.25 8.62 -41.11
CA SER A 9 -9.59 7.33 -41.16
C SER A 9 -9.95 6.58 -39.89
N LEU A 10 -9.93 5.24 -39.93
CA LEU A 10 -10.10 4.43 -38.71
C LEU A 10 -9.12 4.87 -37.60
N MET A 11 -7.95 5.40 -37.97
CA MET A 11 -6.98 5.97 -37.01
C MET A 11 -7.55 7.19 -36.29
N ASP A 12 -8.24 8.08 -37.00
CA ASP A 12 -8.87 9.27 -36.42
C ASP A 12 -10.07 8.88 -35.54
N ASP A 13 -10.88 7.91 -35.97
CA ASP A 13 -12.01 7.40 -35.19
C ASP A 13 -11.57 6.72 -33.89
N LEU A 14 -10.48 5.95 -33.94
CA LEU A 14 -9.90 5.29 -32.75
C LEU A 14 -9.39 6.28 -31.70
N VAL A 15 -8.97 7.49 -32.12
CA VAL A 15 -8.52 8.55 -31.21
C VAL A 15 -9.70 9.40 -30.73
N ALA A 16 -10.67 9.67 -31.59
CA ALA A 16 -11.81 10.53 -31.29
C ALA A 16 -12.86 9.87 -30.38
N ILE A 17 -13.08 8.56 -30.52
CA ILE A 17 -14.07 7.83 -29.72
C ILE A 17 -13.47 7.50 -28.35
N PRO A 18 -14.02 8.02 -27.24
CA PRO A 18 -13.47 7.76 -25.91
C PRO A 18 -13.47 6.27 -25.57
N GLN A 19 -12.35 5.77 -25.06
CA GLN A 19 -12.25 4.41 -24.57
C GLN A 19 -13.32 4.15 -23.50
N ARG A 20 -14.22 3.19 -23.78
CA ARG A 20 -15.29 2.76 -22.87
C ARG A 20 -14.73 2.09 -21.60
N GLU A 21 -13.76 1.19 -21.78
CA GLU A 21 -13.19 0.38 -20.71
C GLU A 21 -11.96 1.05 -20.09
N LYS A 22 -12.13 1.65 -18.90
CA LYS A 22 -11.02 2.16 -18.07
C LYS A 22 -10.91 1.46 -16.71
N GLY A 23 -11.88 0.62 -16.37
CA GLY A 23 -11.97 -0.01 -15.05
C GLY A 23 -10.79 -0.93 -14.74
N GLY A 24 -10.37 -1.73 -15.73
CA GLY A 24 -9.25 -2.68 -15.57
C GLY A 24 -7.91 -2.00 -15.33
N SER A 25 -7.58 -0.96 -16.09
CA SER A 25 -6.33 -0.21 -15.90
C SER A 25 -6.30 0.54 -14.57
N ILE A 26 -7.42 1.14 -14.17
CA ILE A 26 -7.55 1.81 -12.85
C ILE A 26 -7.41 0.80 -11.71
N ALA A 27 -7.99 -0.40 -11.84
CA ALA A 27 -7.86 -1.45 -10.83
C ALA A 27 -6.39 -1.90 -10.69
N LEU A 28 -5.69 -2.09 -11.81
CA LEU A 28 -4.28 -2.47 -11.81
C LEU A 28 -3.38 -1.39 -11.19
N GLU A 29 -3.59 -0.12 -11.54
CA GLU A 29 -2.85 1.02 -10.96
C GLU A 29 -3.05 1.09 -9.44
N ARG A 30 -4.29 0.88 -8.96
CA ARG A 30 -4.60 0.89 -7.52
C ARG A 30 -3.94 -0.27 -6.78
N LEU A 31 -3.98 -1.47 -7.36
CA LEU A 31 -3.31 -2.64 -6.79
C LEU A 31 -1.79 -2.46 -6.73
N ASP A 32 -1.18 -1.88 -7.78
CA ASP A 32 0.26 -1.59 -7.77
C ASP A 32 0.62 -0.51 -6.73
N TYR A 33 -0.25 0.49 -6.55
CA TYR A 33 -0.09 1.49 -5.50
C TYR A 33 -0.19 0.89 -4.10
N GLN A 34 -1.19 0.05 -3.84
CA GLN A 34 -1.37 -0.68 -2.58
C GLN A 34 -0.15 -1.54 -2.25
N ALA A 35 0.30 -2.35 -3.21
CA ALA A 35 1.49 -3.19 -3.05
C ALA A 35 2.76 -2.34 -2.82
N SER A 36 2.91 -1.22 -3.53
CA SER A 36 4.06 -0.32 -3.36
C SER A 36 4.07 0.35 -1.98
N TRP A 37 2.91 0.83 -1.51
CA TRP A 37 2.79 1.40 -0.17
C TRP A 37 3.09 0.36 0.91
N ALA A 38 2.58 -0.86 0.76
CA ALA A 38 2.88 -1.95 1.67
C ALA A 38 4.37 -2.29 1.72
N VAL A 39 5.08 -2.30 0.58
CA VAL A 39 6.53 -2.47 0.58
C VAL A 39 7.21 -1.32 1.31
N SER A 40 6.80 -0.06 1.11
CA SER A 40 7.35 1.06 1.89
C SER A 40 7.16 0.88 3.40
N LEU A 41 6.02 0.32 3.82
CA LEU A 41 5.73 -0.04 5.20
C LEU A 41 6.63 -1.18 5.70
N VAL A 42 6.91 -2.20 4.88
CA VAL A 42 7.88 -3.26 5.19
C VAL A 42 9.25 -2.66 5.51
N LEU A 43 9.76 -1.75 4.67
CA LEU A 43 11.08 -1.14 4.88
C LEU A 43 11.13 -0.39 6.22
N MET A 44 10.07 0.36 6.55
CA MET A 44 9.97 1.11 7.80
C MET A 44 9.89 0.18 9.02
N LEU A 45 9.04 -0.85 8.98
CA LEU A 45 8.90 -1.81 10.08
C LEU A 45 10.18 -2.60 10.31
N HIS A 46 10.86 -3.01 9.25
CA HIS A 46 12.11 -3.76 9.37
C HIS A 46 13.20 -2.96 10.09
N GLY A 47 13.22 -1.63 9.90
CA GLY A 47 14.13 -0.74 10.63
C GLY A 47 13.90 -0.68 12.15
N LYS A 48 12.73 -1.09 12.65
CA LYS A 48 12.38 -1.05 14.09
C LYS A 48 12.78 -2.31 14.88
N SER A 49 13.36 -3.31 14.22
CA SER A 49 13.83 -4.59 14.80
C SER A 49 12.76 -5.53 15.39
N ASP A 50 11.55 -5.07 15.67
CA ASP A 50 10.43 -5.91 16.14
C ASP A 50 10.00 -6.98 15.11
N ASP A 51 9.45 -8.11 15.58
CA ASP A 51 8.84 -9.11 14.69
C ASP A 51 7.53 -8.56 14.09
N TYR A 52 7.26 -8.95 12.84
CA TYR A 52 6.06 -8.54 12.13
C TYR A 52 5.69 -9.51 11.00
N ALA A 53 4.42 -9.45 10.61
CA ALA A 53 3.94 -10.00 9.35
C ALA A 53 2.97 -9.03 8.69
N ILE A 54 3.12 -8.82 7.38
CA ILE A 54 2.22 -7.97 6.61
C ILE A 54 1.41 -8.83 5.65
N ALA A 55 0.10 -8.91 5.87
CA ALA A 55 -0.83 -9.56 4.97
C ALA A 55 -1.42 -8.57 3.95
N PHE A 56 -1.53 -9.00 2.71
CA PHE A 56 -2.03 -8.21 1.58
C PHE A 56 -3.44 -8.66 1.19
N GLU A 57 -4.37 -7.74 0.91
CA GLU A 57 -5.73 -8.06 0.47
C GLU A 57 -6.41 -9.09 1.41
N PHE A 58 -6.41 -8.79 2.70
CA PHE A 58 -6.96 -9.65 3.76
C PHE A 58 -7.59 -8.79 4.86
N HIS A 59 -8.91 -8.90 5.05
CA HIS A 59 -9.75 -7.99 5.85
C HIS A 59 -9.80 -6.54 5.35
N ASP A 60 -8.65 -5.88 5.26
CA ASP A 60 -8.45 -4.59 4.58
C ASP A 60 -7.41 -4.75 3.46
N ASP A 61 -7.02 -3.65 2.82
CA ASP A 61 -6.02 -3.70 1.74
C ASP A 61 -4.69 -4.23 2.28
N ILE A 62 -4.29 -3.82 3.49
CA ILE A 62 -3.08 -4.27 4.18
C ILE A 62 -3.37 -4.50 5.67
N VAL A 63 -2.83 -5.57 6.24
CA VAL A 63 -2.88 -5.84 7.69
C VAL A 63 -1.48 -6.12 8.21
N VAL A 64 -1.06 -5.40 9.24
CA VAL A 64 0.19 -5.64 9.95
C VAL A 64 -0.12 -6.35 11.26
N LEU A 65 0.54 -7.47 11.46
CA LEU A 65 0.50 -8.26 12.69
C LEU A 65 1.79 -8.00 13.47
N ASN A 66 1.69 -7.82 14.79
CA ASN A 66 2.84 -7.56 15.68
C ASN A 66 3.71 -8.80 15.98
N GLY A 67 3.58 -9.84 15.16
CA GLY A 67 4.31 -11.10 15.29
C GLY A 67 3.91 -12.06 14.16
N SER A 68 4.85 -12.91 13.76
CA SER A 68 4.67 -13.83 12.63
C SER A 68 4.19 -15.22 13.05
N ALA A 69 4.40 -15.62 14.31
CA ALA A 69 4.01 -16.93 14.83
C ALA A 69 2.72 -16.90 15.66
N LEU A 70 2.62 -15.96 16.61
CA LEU A 70 1.50 -15.81 17.55
C LEU A 70 1.17 -14.32 17.75
N PRO A 71 0.56 -13.66 16.74
CA PRO A 71 0.22 -12.25 16.83
C PRO A 71 -0.88 -11.98 17.87
N MET A 72 -0.72 -10.90 18.61
CA MET A 72 -1.68 -10.45 19.63
C MET A 72 -2.38 -9.15 19.24
N LYS A 73 -1.77 -8.38 18.35
CA LYS A 73 -2.26 -7.08 17.87
C LYS A 73 -2.18 -6.99 16.36
N ALA A 74 -3.14 -6.27 15.79
CA ALA A 74 -3.24 -6.03 14.37
C ALA A 74 -3.52 -4.55 14.07
N ARG A 75 -2.84 -4.03 13.06
CA ARG A 75 -3.07 -2.71 12.47
C ARG A 75 -3.64 -2.93 11.07
N PHE A 76 -4.85 -2.45 10.83
CA PHE A 76 -5.57 -2.60 9.56
C PHE A 76 -5.46 -1.32 8.76
N TYR A 77 -5.13 -1.42 7.48
CA TYR A 77 -4.88 -0.28 6.62
C TYR A 77 -5.73 -0.34 5.36
N GLN A 78 -6.58 0.66 5.20
CA GLN A 78 -7.35 0.91 3.99
C GLN A 78 -6.65 2.00 3.17
N VAL A 79 -6.12 1.62 2.00
CA VAL A 79 -5.39 2.50 1.09
C VAL A 79 -6.34 3.00 -0.01
N LYS A 80 -6.57 4.31 -0.04
CA LYS A 80 -7.43 4.96 -1.05
C LYS A 80 -6.66 6.03 -1.81
N THR A 81 -6.66 5.88 -3.14
CA THR A 81 -6.01 6.85 -4.03
C THR A 81 -7.00 7.79 -4.70
N ARG A 82 -6.52 8.99 -5.03
CA ARG A 82 -7.26 10.00 -5.79
C ARG A 82 -6.30 10.79 -6.67
N THR A 83 -6.79 11.23 -7.82
CA THR A 83 -6.04 12.11 -8.72
C THR A 83 -5.96 13.55 -8.22
N SER A 84 -6.97 14.00 -7.46
CA SER A 84 -7.01 15.35 -6.90
C SER A 84 -8.00 15.50 -5.74
N GLY A 85 -7.79 16.60 -4.99
CA GLY A 85 -8.65 17.11 -3.93
C GLY A 85 -8.56 16.32 -2.62
N ASN A 86 -9.18 16.87 -1.58
CA ASN A 86 -8.94 16.41 -0.21
C ASN A 86 -9.94 15.33 0.23
N TRP A 87 -9.54 14.47 1.17
CA TRP A 87 -10.49 13.69 1.93
C TRP A 87 -11.24 14.59 2.91
N THR A 88 -12.55 14.62 2.78
CA THR A 88 -13.44 15.42 3.63
C THR A 88 -14.24 14.52 4.55
N VAL A 89 -14.76 15.06 5.64
CA VAL A 89 -15.68 14.32 6.54
C VAL A 89 -16.78 13.64 5.72
N LYS A 90 -17.40 14.42 4.83
CA LYS A 90 -18.46 13.93 3.93
C LYS A 90 -18.02 12.75 3.08
N ARG A 91 -16.79 12.74 2.54
CA ARG A 91 -16.28 11.66 1.68
C ARG A 91 -16.00 10.39 2.49
N LEU A 92 -15.43 10.55 3.68
CA LEU A 92 -15.08 9.44 4.57
C LEU A 92 -16.32 8.74 5.12
N THR A 93 -17.39 9.51 5.38
CA THR A 93 -18.67 9.02 5.93
C THR A 93 -19.75 8.87 4.85
N GLN A 94 -19.38 8.93 3.57
CA GLN A 94 -20.36 8.89 2.48
C GLN A 94 -20.96 7.49 2.35
N ARG A 95 -22.30 7.44 2.29
CA ARG A 95 -23.06 6.21 2.02
C ARG A 95 -23.74 6.29 0.67
N TYR A 96 -23.57 5.26 -0.15
CA TYR A 96 -24.18 5.16 -1.48
C TYR A 96 -25.32 4.16 -1.46
N LYS A 97 -26.36 4.35 -2.28
CA LYS A 97 -27.39 3.32 -2.46
C LYS A 97 -26.77 2.11 -3.17
N ARG A 98 -27.12 0.88 -2.77
CA ARG A 98 -26.82 -0.30 -3.58
C ARG A 98 -27.55 -0.21 -4.92
N ARG A 99 -27.02 -0.90 -5.94
CA ARG A 99 -27.68 -1.02 -7.26
C ARG A 99 -29.02 -1.75 -7.15
N GLU A 100 -29.13 -2.68 -6.21
CA GLU A 100 -30.34 -3.43 -5.90
C GLU A 100 -30.64 -3.33 -4.40
N GLY A 101 -31.91 -3.09 -4.05
CA GLY A 101 -32.38 -2.94 -2.67
C GLY A 101 -32.35 -1.50 -2.14
N SER A 102 -32.95 -1.32 -0.96
CA SER A 102 -33.00 -0.03 -0.25
C SER A 102 -31.79 0.21 0.66
N GLU A 103 -30.96 -0.82 0.88
CA GLU A 103 -29.79 -0.73 1.74
C GLU A 103 -28.70 0.18 1.16
N LYS A 104 -28.08 0.94 2.06
CA LYS A 104 -26.92 1.77 1.73
C LYS A 104 -25.64 0.99 1.96
N ILE A 105 -24.68 1.14 1.04
CA ILE A 105 -23.31 0.66 1.18
C ILE A 105 -22.68 1.37 2.38
N PRO A 106 -22.03 0.64 3.30
CA PRO A 106 -21.32 1.24 4.42
C PRO A 106 -20.28 2.26 3.95
N SER A 107 -20.10 3.33 4.73
CA SER A 107 -19.06 4.32 4.47
C SER A 107 -17.66 3.73 4.61
N ILE A 108 -16.64 4.49 4.20
CA ILE A 108 -15.24 4.04 4.29
C ILE A 108 -14.88 3.76 5.75
N LEU A 109 -15.20 4.69 6.65
CA LEU A 109 -14.88 4.54 8.07
C LEU A 109 -15.70 3.44 8.74
N ALA A 110 -16.96 3.25 8.35
CA ALA A 110 -17.76 2.15 8.86
C ALA A 110 -17.18 0.78 8.45
N LYS A 111 -16.63 0.65 7.23
CA LYS A 111 -15.94 -0.58 6.80
C LYS A 111 -14.67 -0.84 7.60
N MET A 112 -13.87 0.20 7.82
CA MET A 112 -12.67 0.06 8.65
C MET A 112 -13.04 -0.33 10.10
N TYR A 113 -14.07 0.30 10.66
CA TYR A 113 -14.53 0.03 12.03
C TYR A 113 -15.10 -1.39 12.22
N ASP A 114 -15.57 -2.03 11.15
CA ASP A 114 -15.98 -3.44 11.18
C ASP A 114 -14.85 -4.36 11.69
N ASN A 115 -13.57 -4.00 11.47
CA ASN A 115 -12.44 -4.72 12.06
C ASN A 115 -12.40 -4.59 13.59
N ARG A 116 -12.69 -3.41 14.16
CA ARG A 116 -12.82 -3.23 15.63
C ARG A 116 -13.97 -4.07 16.19
N VAL A 117 -15.09 -4.15 15.47
CA VAL A 117 -16.23 -5.00 15.87
C VAL A 117 -15.87 -6.49 15.87
N LYS A 118 -15.10 -6.94 14.87
CA LYS A 118 -14.71 -8.37 14.73
C LYS A 118 -13.58 -8.81 15.65
N PHE A 119 -12.58 -7.97 15.83
CA PHE A 119 -11.33 -8.33 16.49
C PHE A 119 -11.16 -7.70 17.88
N GLY A 120 -12.08 -6.81 18.28
CA GLY A 120 -12.07 -6.21 19.61
C GLY A 120 -10.73 -5.56 19.93
N ASP A 121 -10.20 -5.83 21.12
CA ASP A 121 -8.96 -5.21 21.63
C ASP A 121 -7.70 -5.69 20.93
N ALA A 122 -7.78 -6.66 20.01
CA ALA A 122 -6.65 -6.98 19.14
C ALA A 122 -6.39 -5.87 18.11
N VAL A 123 -7.37 -5.01 17.81
CA VAL A 123 -7.17 -3.86 16.92
C VAL A 123 -6.37 -2.80 17.64
N GLU A 124 -5.17 -2.52 17.12
CA GLU A 124 -4.33 -1.42 17.57
C GLU A 124 -4.62 -0.16 16.75
N VAL A 125 -4.80 -0.31 15.43
CA VAL A 125 -5.01 0.82 14.51
C VAL A 125 -5.95 0.47 13.36
N LEU A 126 -6.75 1.45 12.97
CA LEU A 126 -7.56 1.54 11.76
C LEU A 126 -6.98 2.67 10.89
N GLY A 127 -5.97 2.36 10.08
CA GLY A 127 -5.23 3.31 9.29
C GLY A 127 -5.91 3.63 7.96
N PHE A 128 -6.20 4.90 7.73
CA PHE A 128 -6.63 5.42 6.45
C PHE A 128 -5.42 6.00 5.71
N VAL A 129 -5.03 5.38 4.60
CA VAL A 129 -3.85 5.76 3.82
C VAL A 129 -4.26 6.40 2.51
N SER A 130 -3.61 7.50 2.14
CA SER A 130 -3.92 8.20 0.89
C SER A 130 -2.76 9.01 0.32
N ASN A 131 -2.74 9.16 -1.00
CA ASN A 131 -1.83 10.06 -1.73
C ASN A 131 -2.32 11.52 -1.81
N GLN A 132 -3.48 11.81 -1.22
CA GLN A 132 -4.11 13.13 -1.19
C GLN A 132 -4.42 13.53 0.24
N PRO A 133 -4.29 14.82 0.62
CA PRO A 133 -4.46 15.31 1.98
C PRO A 133 -5.89 15.13 2.52
N CYS A 134 -6.01 15.21 3.85
CA CYS A 134 -7.29 15.23 4.54
C CYS A 134 -7.59 16.64 5.05
N GLU A 135 -8.82 17.13 4.86
CA GLU A 135 -9.17 18.55 5.08
C GLU A 135 -9.01 19.03 6.52
N PHE A 136 -9.04 18.10 7.48
CA PHE A 136 -9.00 18.39 8.92
C PHE A 136 -7.71 17.89 9.58
N ILE A 137 -6.73 17.41 8.79
CA ILE A 137 -5.44 16.94 9.28
C ILE A 137 -4.35 17.78 8.64
N GLU A 138 -3.49 18.36 9.47
CA GLU A 138 -2.30 19.07 9.01
C GLU A 138 -1.26 18.07 8.48
N HIS A 139 -0.67 18.37 7.32
CA HIS A 139 0.33 17.51 6.68
C HIS A 139 1.50 17.19 7.61
N THR A 140 2.00 18.18 8.37
CA THR A 140 3.13 18.05 9.28
C THR A 140 2.87 17.14 10.48
N LYS A 141 1.61 16.83 10.79
CA LYS A 141 1.23 15.92 11.87
C LYS A 141 1.20 14.46 11.41
N CYS A 142 1.26 14.19 10.12
CA CYS A 142 1.10 12.83 9.60
C CYS A 142 2.33 11.94 9.92
N PRO A 143 2.14 10.67 10.32
CA PRO A 143 0.85 10.05 10.66
C PRO A 143 0.35 10.50 12.04
N CYS A 144 -0.96 10.72 12.18
CA CYS A 144 -1.61 11.08 13.45
C CYS A 144 -3.00 10.44 13.55
N THR A 145 -3.56 10.43 14.76
CA THR A 145 -4.94 9.99 14.94
C THR A 145 -5.93 11.01 14.37
N PHE A 146 -7.16 10.59 14.11
CA PHE A 146 -8.24 11.49 13.70
C PHE A 146 -8.66 12.43 14.84
N ASP A 147 -8.36 12.10 16.09
CA ASP A 147 -8.64 12.97 17.23
C ASP A 147 -7.71 14.20 17.28
N GLU A 148 -6.50 14.07 16.73
CA GLU A 148 -5.53 15.17 16.59
C GLU A 148 -5.88 16.17 15.47
N GLY A 149 -6.98 15.93 14.75
CA GLY A 149 -7.49 16.80 13.70
C GLY A 149 -8.23 18.05 14.21
N GLU A 150 -8.76 18.83 13.26
CA GLU A 150 -9.61 19.97 13.58
C GLU A 150 -10.86 19.52 14.34
N SER A 151 -11.02 19.99 15.58
CA SER A 151 -12.04 19.53 16.53
C SER A 151 -13.46 19.50 15.96
N VAL A 152 -13.89 20.56 15.26
CA VAL A 152 -15.24 20.65 14.68
C VAL A 152 -15.49 19.54 13.65
N LYS A 153 -14.46 19.18 12.88
CA LYS A 153 -14.52 18.14 11.86
C LYS A 153 -14.45 16.74 12.47
N THR A 154 -13.62 16.58 13.49
CA THR A 154 -13.53 15.34 14.29
C THR A 154 -14.86 15.04 14.99
N ASP A 155 -15.52 16.05 15.57
CA ASP A 155 -16.85 15.87 16.18
C ASP A 155 -17.92 15.52 15.14
N ALA A 156 -17.85 16.12 13.94
CA ALA A 156 -18.72 15.75 12.84
C ALA A 156 -18.52 14.30 12.38
N LEU A 157 -17.27 13.80 12.37
CA LEU A 157 -16.96 12.39 12.10
C LEU A 157 -17.55 11.47 13.18
N LYS A 158 -17.30 11.77 14.46
CA LYS A 158 -17.85 11.02 15.59
C LYS A 158 -19.37 10.91 15.50
N LYS A 159 -20.06 12.02 15.22
CA LYS A 159 -21.52 12.06 15.05
C LYS A 159 -21.99 11.24 13.85
N ALA A 160 -21.30 11.34 12.70
CA ALA A 160 -21.65 10.58 11.51
C ALA A 160 -21.44 9.07 11.70
N MET A 161 -20.36 8.68 12.38
CA MET A 161 -20.06 7.28 12.72
C MET A 161 -21.08 6.70 13.69
N ALA A 162 -21.40 7.41 14.77
CA ALA A 162 -22.43 6.98 15.74
C ALA A 162 -23.82 6.84 15.10
N ALA A 163 -24.14 7.64 14.08
CA ALA A 163 -25.40 7.53 13.33
C ALA A 163 -25.42 6.35 12.35
N GLU A 164 -24.26 5.87 11.90
CA GLU A 164 -24.14 4.74 10.97
C GLU A 164 -23.94 3.39 11.68
N VAL A 165 -23.14 3.37 12.74
CA VAL A 165 -22.73 2.18 13.47
C VAL A 165 -23.11 2.33 14.94
N SER A 166 -24.11 1.56 15.38
CA SER A 166 -24.65 1.66 16.74
C SER A 166 -23.66 1.25 17.84
N THR A 167 -22.66 0.43 17.51
CA THR A 167 -21.62 -0.01 18.44
C THR A 167 -20.42 0.95 18.51
N PHE A 168 -20.40 2.01 17.70
CA PHE A 168 -19.29 2.97 17.69
C PHE A 168 -19.26 3.76 19.01
N ALA A 169 -18.16 3.64 19.75
CA ALA A 169 -17.87 4.51 20.89
C ALA A 169 -17.10 5.74 20.42
N ALA A 170 -17.46 6.93 20.92
CA ALA A 170 -16.81 8.18 20.49
C ALA A 170 -15.30 8.21 20.76
N GLY A 171 -14.83 7.51 21.80
CA GLY A 171 -13.39 7.35 22.11
C GLY A 171 -12.65 6.40 21.15
N ASP A 172 -13.36 5.55 20.40
CA ASP A 172 -12.72 4.71 19.38
C ASP A 172 -12.24 5.54 18.18
N ILE A 173 -12.50 6.85 18.12
CA ILE A 173 -11.89 7.73 17.14
C ILE A 173 -10.35 7.66 17.20
N ASP A 174 -9.79 7.38 18.38
CA ASP A 174 -8.35 7.32 18.64
C ASP A 174 -7.70 6.14 17.92
N LEU A 175 -8.48 5.13 17.54
CA LEU A 175 -8.02 4.01 16.73
C LEU A 175 -7.79 4.40 15.27
N PHE A 176 -8.44 5.46 14.78
CA PHE A 176 -8.32 5.87 13.39
C PHE A 176 -7.09 6.73 13.20
N GLU A 177 -6.14 6.27 12.39
CA GLU A 177 -4.96 7.04 12.01
C GLU A 177 -5.05 7.49 10.56
N TYR A 178 -4.63 8.73 10.30
CA TYR A 178 -4.44 9.24 8.96
C TYR A 178 -2.98 9.10 8.54
N HIS A 179 -2.76 8.50 7.37
CA HIS A 179 -1.44 8.32 6.77
C HIS A 179 -1.40 9.00 5.40
N LEU A 180 -0.66 10.11 5.29
CA LEU A 180 -0.35 10.67 3.99
C LEU A 180 0.82 9.91 3.37
N SER A 181 0.62 9.37 2.17
CA SER A 181 1.67 8.72 1.40
C SER A 181 2.25 9.68 0.38
N ASP A 182 3.57 9.78 0.38
CA ASP A 182 4.33 10.54 -0.63
C ASP A 182 4.49 9.78 -1.96
N LEU A 183 4.05 8.53 -2.03
CA LEU A 183 4.19 7.74 -3.26
C LEU A 183 3.35 8.38 -4.38
N PRO A 184 3.94 8.58 -5.58
CA PRO A 184 3.22 9.12 -6.72
C PRO A 184 2.24 8.09 -7.29
N LEU A 185 1.04 8.54 -7.67
CA LEU A 185 -0.04 7.66 -8.13
C LEU A 185 0.32 6.84 -9.38
N GLY A 186 0.87 7.49 -10.41
CA GLY A 186 1.05 6.85 -11.72
C GLY A 186 2.26 5.93 -11.85
N ARG A 187 3.30 6.11 -11.00
CA ARG A 187 4.54 5.32 -11.04
C ARG A 187 5.19 5.21 -9.64
N PRO A 188 4.51 4.62 -8.65
CA PRO A 188 5.03 4.53 -7.28
C PRO A 188 6.37 3.79 -7.20
N GLY A 189 6.59 2.83 -8.12
CA GLY A 189 7.81 2.03 -8.19
C GLY A 189 9.12 2.82 -8.37
N THR A 190 9.10 4.01 -8.97
CA THR A 190 10.32 4.82 -9.15
C THR A 190 10.82 5.38 -7.81
N MET A 191 9.92 5.99 -7.03
CA MET A 191 10.26 6.49 -5.70
C MET A 191 10.63 5.34 -4.77
N LEU A 192 9.87 4.25 -4.84
CA LEU A 192 10.10 3.07 -4.02
C LEU A 192 11.48 2.43 -4.27
N ARG A 193 11.98 2.45 -5.51
CA ARG A 193 13.37 2.03 -5.80
C ARG A 193 14.41 2.82 -5.03
N GLY A 194 14.25 4.15 -4.96
CA GLY A 194 15.12 5.02 -4.17
C GLY A 194 15.07 4.68 -2.68
N LEU A 195 13.86 4.50 -2.14
CA LEU A 195 13.67 4.09 -0.74
C LEU A 195 14.33 2.73 -0.43
N ILE A 196 14.23 1.76 -1.35
CA ILE A 196 14.86 0.44 -1.19
C ILE A 196 16.38 0.56 -1.21
N VAL A 197 16.97 1.38 -2.08
CA VAL A 197 18.43 1.61 -2.11
C VAL A 197 18.89 2.16 -0.76
N GLN A 198 18.25 3.22 -0.27
CA GLN A 198 18.59 3.82 1.03
C GLN A 198 18.43 2.82 2.19
N PHE A 199 17.37 2.02 2.15
CA PHE A 199 17.15 0.95 3.12
C PHE A 199 18.29 -0.08 3.11
N LEU A 200 18.70 -0.56 1.94
CA LEU A 200 19.79 -1.53 1.82
C LEU A 200 21.12 -0.98 2.32
N GLU A 201 21.46 0.26 1.96
CA GLU A 201 22.67 0.92 2.46
C GLU A 201 22.67 0.99 3.98
N THR A 202 21.53 1.37 4.58
CA THR A 202 21.35 1.47 6.02
C THR A 202 21.46 0.11 6.71
N GLN A 203 20.75 -0.90 6.21
CA GLN A 203 20.69 -2.23 6.85
C GLN A 203 21.97 -3.03 6.67
N LEU A 204 22.67 -2.88 5.54
CA LEU A 204 23.83 -3.69 5.22
C LEU A 204 25.16 -2.99 5.52
N GLY A 205 25.17 -1.66 5.64
CA GLY A 205 26.39 -0.86 5.78
C GLY A 205 27.28 -0.92 4.54
N ILE A 206 26.68 -1.14 3.36
CA ILE A 206 27.38 -1.29 2.08
C ILE A 206 26.98 -0.11 1.19
N PRO A 207 27.89 0.87 0.95
CA PRO A 207 27.68 1.90 -0.05
C PRO A 207 27.47 1.30 -1.44
N ASP A 208 26.59 1.89 -2.25
CA ASP A 208 26.29 1.43 -3.60
C ASP A 208 25.86 -0.04 -3.67
N CYS A 209 25.12 -0.50 -2.65
CA CYS A 209 24.65 -1.88 -2.59
C CYS A 209 23.80 -2.20 -3.83
N PRO A 210 24.13 -3.26 -4.59
CA PRO A 210 23.37 -3.68 -5.76
C PRO A 210 21.93 -4.02 -5.38
N SER A 211 21.00 -3.12 -5.69
CA SER A 211 19.62 -3.19 -5.22
C SER A 211 18.67 -3.84 -6.22
N SER A 212 19.06 -3.98 -7.49
CA SER A 212 18.16 -4.40 -8.58
C SER A 212 17.46 -5.73 -8.29
N ALA A 213 18.20 -6.74 -7.85
CA ALA A 213 17.66 -8.04 -7.51
C ALA A 213 16.71 -7.97 -6.30
N PHE A 214 17.11 -7.27 -5.23
CA PHE A 214 16.29 -7.11 -4.03
C PHE A 214 14.99 -6.38 -4.34
N VAL A 215 15.06 -5.28 -5.10
CA VAL A 215 13.90 -4.51 -5.56
C VAL A 215 12.90 -5.41 -6.28
N VAL A 216 13.38 -6.21 -7.24
CA VAL A 216 12.50 -7.11 -8.00
C VAL A 216 11.85 -8.12 -7.08
N VAL A 217 12.65 -8.78 -6.23
CA VAL A 217 12.16 -9.85 -5.34
C VAL A 217 11.12 -9.35 -4.35
N ILE A 218 11.38 -8.23 -3.65
CA ILE A 218 10.44 -7.71 -2.66
C ILE A 218 9.13 -7.22 -3.28
N LEU A 219 9.20 -6.60 -4.47
CA LEU A 219 8.02 -6.14 -5.19
C LEU A 219 7.18 -7.30 -5.73
N GLU A 220 7.81 -8.33 -6.29
CA GLU A 220 7.09 -9.50 -6.78
C GLU A 220 6.44 -10.27 -5.62
N HIS A 221 7.14 -10.41 -4.49
CA HIS A 221 6.54 -11.00 -3.29
C HIS A 221 5.29 -10.27 -2.81
N ALA A 222 5.28 -8.93 -2.84
CA ALA A 222 4.09 -8.14 -2.52
C ALA A 222 2.98 -8.37 -3.56
N ARG A 223 3.30 -8.29 -4.85
CA ARG A 223 2.34 -8.44 -5.96
C ARG A 223 1.69 -9.82 -6.01
N GLU A 224 2.46 -10.89 -5.83
CA GLU A 224 1.96 -12.27 -5.80
C GLU A 224 0.93 -12.46 -4.70
N ARG A 225 1.20 -11.93 -3.50
CA ARG A 225 0.30 -12.01 -2.34
C ARG A 225 -0.97 -11.19 -2.53
N SER A 226 -0.86 -9.98 -3.08
CA SER A 226 -2.03 -9.17 -3.45
C SER A 226 -2.93 -9.85 -4.48
N LYS A 227 -2.36 -10.66 -5.39
CA LYS A 227 -3.13 -11.37 -6.42
C LYS A 227 -3.68 -12.72 -5.97
N HIS A 228 -3.34 -13.20 -4.77
CA HIS A 228 -3.82 -14.51 -4.32
C HIS A 228 -5.34 -14.50 -4.12
N MET A 229 -6.06 -15.34 -4.86
CA MET A 229 -7.53 -15.47 -4.80
C MET A 229 -8.01 -16.76 -4.11
N GLY A 230 -7.08 -17.63 -3.70
CA GLY A 230 -7.42 -18.87 -3.00
C GLY A 230 -8.02 -18.61 -1.61
N SER A 231 -8.77 -19.59 -1.11
CA SER A 231 -9.35 -19.51 0.23
C SER A 231 -8.27 -19.66 1.30
N VAL A 232 -8.25 -18.71 2.24
CA VAL A 232 -7.44 -18.80 3.47
C VAL A 232 -8.30 -19.46 4.54
N THR A 233 -7.96 -20.70 4.92
CA THR A 233 -8.79 -21.50 5.83
C THR A 233 -8.24 -21.59 7.26
N ASN A 234 -6.95 -21.30 7.44
CA ASN A 234 -6.27 -21.31 8.73
C ASN A 234 -5.12 -20.28 8.73
N PHE A 235 -4.51 -20.07 9.90
CA PHE A 235 -3.45 -19.08 10.05
C PHE A 235 -2.19 -19.41 9.23
N GLN A 236 -1.81 -20.69 9.12
CA GLN A 236 -0.64 -21.06 8.30
C GLN A 236 -0.88 -20.79 6.81
N ASP A 237 -2.11 -20.98 6.33
CA ASP A 237 -2.50 -20.57 4.98
C ASP A 237 -2.38 -19.06 4.80
N LEU A 238 -2.85 -18.27 5.76
CA LEU A 238 -2.72 -16.81 5.72
C LEU A 238 -1.24 -16.41 5.58
N MET A 239 -0.40 -16.94 6.45
CA MET A 239 1.03 -16.61 6.50
C MET A 239 1.73 -16.96 5.19
N ARG A 240 1.41 -18.12 4.60
CA ARG A 240 2.00 -18.58 3.36
C ARG A 240 1.47 -17.86 2.12
N ALA A 241 0.16 -17.64 2.03
CA ALA A 241 -0.50 -17.18 0.81
C ALA A 241 -0.56 -15.67 0.68
N LYS A 242 -0.62 -14.97 1.82
CA LYS A 242 -0.95 -13.54 1.88
C LYS A 242 0.07 -12.72 2.64
N ALA A 243 0.91 -13.31 3.50
CA ALA A 243 1.79 -12.54 4.38
C ALA A 243 3.26 -12.54 3.96
N LEU A 244 3.90 -11.37 4.08
CA LEU A 244 5.35 -11.22 4.05
C LEU A 244 5.86 -10.99 5.47
N THR A 245 6.73 -11.86 5.96
CA THR A 245 7.23 -11.80 7.35
C THR A 245 8.58 -11.10 7.45
N ARG A 246 8.91 -10.66 8.68
CA ARG A 246 10.25 -10.16 8.97
C ARG A 246 11.35 -11.15 8.57
N VAL A 247 11.18 -12.43 8.90
CA VAL A 247 12.16 -13.49 8.60
C VAL A 247 12.43 -13.57 7.10
N GLN A 248 11.39 -13.58 6.27
CA GLN A 248 11.54 -13.62 4.82
C GLN A 248 12.31 -12.39 4.28
N VAL A 249 12.03 -11.20 4.82
CA VAL A 249 12.75 -9.98 4.43
C VAL A 249 14.21 -10.04 4.88
N GLN A 250 14.49 -10.59 6.06
CA GLN A 250 15.86 -10.80 6.55
C GLN A 250 16.63 -11.78 5.66
N GLU A 251 16.00 -12.88 5.23
CA GLU A 251 16.61 -13.83 4.30
C GLU A 251 16.98 -13.16 2.97
N MET A 252 16.13 -12.27 2.45
CA MET A 252 16.44 -11.49 1.24
C MET A 252 17.63 -10.53 1.45
N LEU A 253 17.74 -9.92 2.63
CA LEU A 253 18.88 -9.07 3.00
C LEU A 253 20.17 -9.86 3.10
N ASP A 254 20.14 -11.00 3.78
CA ASP A 254 21.30 -11.87 3.97
C ASP A 254 21.79 -12.43 2.62
N GLU A 255 20.86 -12.80 1.74
CA GLU A 255 21.15 -13.17 0.34
C GLU A 255 21.85 -12.04 -0.41
N THR A 256 21.32 -10.83 -0.29
CA THR A 256 21.88 -9.65 -0.97
C THR A 256 23.30 -9.35 -0.47
N LYS A 257 23.51 -9.42 0.85
CA LYS A 257 24.83 -9.25 1.49
C LYS A 257 25.82 -10.31 1.02
N ARG A 258 25.42 -11.58 1.03
CA ARG A 258 26.28 -12.69 0.60
C ARG A 258 26.68 -12.57 -0.86
N ARG A 259 25.73 -12.23 -1.75
CA ARG A 259 26.02 -11.97 -3.17
C ARG A 259 26.95 -10.80 -3.38
N HIS A 260 26.86 -9.75 -2.57
CA HIS A 260 27.79 -8.63 -2.63
C HIS A 260 29.20 -9.08 -2.22
N GLN A 261 29.32 -9.81 -1.11
CA GLN A 261 30.61 -10.28 -0.58
C GLN A 261 31.30 -11.33 -1.47
N SER A 262 30.53 -12.13 -2.22
CA SER A 262 31.06 -13.13 -3.14
C SER A 262 31.49 -12.57 -4.50
N ARG A 263 31.39 -11.24 -4.72
CA ARG A 263 31.79 -10.63 -5.98
C ARG A 263 33.31 -10.74 -6.17
N PRO A 264 33.79 -11.09 -7.38
CA PRO A 264 35.19 -10.99 -7.70
C PRO A 264 35.67 -9.55 -7.44
N LYS A 265 36.80 -9.41 -6.75
CA LYS A 265 37.43 -8.09 -6.62
C LYS A 265 37.88 -7.65 -8.00
N TRP A 266 37.65 -6.38 -8.34
CA TRP A 266 38.09 -5.82 -9.62
C TRP A 266 39.58 -6.08 -9.88
N SER A 267 40.43 -5.96 -8.85
CA SER A 267 41.86 -6.25 -8.93
C SER A 267 42.18 -7.69 -9.36
N THR A 268 41.29 -8.65 -9.09
CA THR A 268 41.45 -10.04 -9.51
C THR A 268 41.07 -10.23 -10.99
N VAL A 269 40.06 -9.52 -11.48
CA VAL A 269 39.54 -9.65 -12.85
C VAL A 269 40.25 -8.75 -13.86
N ALA A 270 40.77 -7.59 -13.42
CA ALA A 270 41.39 -6.60 -14.29
C ALA A 270 42.59 -7.18 -15.06
N ASN A 271 43.36 -8.08 -14.44
CA ASN A 271 44.51 -8.72 -15.06
C ASN A 271 44.12 -9.58 -16.28
N ASP A 272 42.96 -10.24 -16.23
CA ASP A 272 42.45 -11.07 -17.32
C ASP A 272 41.97 -10.23 -18.52
N LEU A 273 41.61 -8.96 -18.27
CA LEU A 273 41.13 -8.03 -19.30
C LEU A 273 42.27 -7.25 -19.97
N THR A 274 43.41 -7.07 -19.31
CA THR A 274 44.57 -6.37 -19.89
C THR A 274 45.30 -7.14 -20.99
N GLY A 275 45.03 -8.44 -21.15
CA GLY A 275 45.58 -9.28 -22.22
C GLY A 275 44.80 -9.27 -23.53
N ILE A 276 43.67 -8.56 -23.60
CA ILE A 276 42.82 -8.51 -24.79
C ILE A 276 43.22 -7.28 -25.60
N SER A 277 44.00 -7.47 -26.67
CA SER A 277 44.29 -6.40 -27.63
C SER A 277 42.98 -5.86 -28.22
N PRO A 278 42.80 -4.54 -28.31
CA PRO A 278 41.67 -3.97 -29.02
C PRO A 278 41.77 -4.36 -30.50
N VAL A 279 40.67 -4.91 -31.04
CA VAL A 279 40.47 -5.17 -32.48
C VAL A 279 40.02 -3.88 -33.15
#